data_AF-A0A0N9IBA1-F1
#
_entry.id   AF-A0A0N9IBA1-F1
#
_cell.length_a   1.000
_cell.length_b   1.000
_cell.length_c   1.000
_cell.angle_alpha   90.00
_cell.angle_beta   90.00
_cell.angle_gamma   90.00
#
_symmetry.space_group_name_H-M   'P 1'
#
loop_
_entity.id
_entity.type
_entity.pdbx_description
1 polymer ?
#
loop_
_entity_poly.entity_id
_entity_poly.type
_entity_poly.pdbx_seq_one_letter_code
_entity_poly.pdbx_strand_id
1 'polypeptide(L)'
;MDWMARGHAYFAACLAAIDDRTIEGPSRLPDWTGKHLLSHVGHNARALGRLTQWAATGEPTPMYTSPRARADEIDAGAGWSVSRLREFAEEEQQRLAAALSGLKDTMWHNEVVTAQGRSVPATTIPWLRSRELWIHACDLPSGGDFAAFPDDLLDALVDDALARRAAQGITVRADGAPADLARWLTGRGDFSPRPRADEPLPALPPWL
;
A
#
# COMPACT_ATOMS: atom_id res chain seq x y z
N MET A 1 14.16 2.04 -4.22
CA MET A 1 14.48 2.55 -2.86
C MET A 1 13.95 3.98 -2.67
N ASP A 2 14.18 4.90 -3.61
CA ASP A 2 13.76 6.32 -3.48
C ASP A 2 12.25 6.49 -3.22
N TRP A 3 11.38 5.87 -4.02
CA TRP A 3 9.93 5.98 -3.84
C TRP A 3 9.42 5.50 -2.48
N MET A 4 10.06 4.49 -1.86
CA MET A 4 9.64 3.98 -0.56
C MET A 4 9.93 5.00 0.55
N ALA A 5 11.15 5.58 0.53
CA ALA A 5 11.54 6.59 1.50
C ALA A 5 10.72 7.88 1.33
N ARG A 6 10.53 8.34 0.09
CA ARG A 6 9.69 9.51 -0.22
C ARG A 6 8.22 9.28 0.13
N GLY A 7 7.70 8.09 -0.14
CA GLY A 7 6.33 7.72 0.23
C GLY A 7 6.12 7.69 1.73
N HIS A 8 7.11 7.21 2.48
CA HIS A 8 7.06 7.24 3.93
C HIS A 8 7.06 8.68 4.46
N ALA A 9 7.96 9.53 3.95
CA ALA A 9 7.98 10.95 4.31
C ALA A 9 6.66 11.65 3.99
N TYR A 10 6.07 11.37 2.82
CA TYR A 10 4.78 11.91 2.42
C TYR A 10 3.66 11.45 3.35
N PHE A 11 3.56 10.14 3.62
CA PHE A 11 2.58 9.58 4.54
C PHE A 11 2.71 10.18 5.95
N ALA A 12 3.94 10.27 6.47
CA ALA A 12 4.22 10.85 7.78
C ALA A 12 3.82 12.33 7.84
N ALA A 13 4.10 13.11 6.79
CA ALA A 13 3.70 14.51 6.70
C ALA A 13 2.17 14.67 6.68
N CYS A 14 1.46 13.87 5.90
CA CYS A 14 -0.01 13.84 5.91
C CYS A 14 -0.54 13.48 7.30
N LEU A 15 0.00 12.44 7.93
CA LEU A 15 -0.43 11.97 9.24
C LEU A 15 -0.15 12.99 10.36
N ALA A 16 0.95 13.73 10.29
CA ALA A 16 1.30 14.77 11.25
C ALA A 16 0.33 15.97 11.22
N ALA A 17 -0.34 16.20 10.09
CA ALA A 17 -1.33 17.26 9.93
C ALA A 17 -2.71 16.90 10.53
N ILE A 18 -2.89 15.69 11.06
CA ILE A 18 -4.18 15.17 11.56
C ILE A 18 -4.10 15.02 13.07
N ASP A 19 -5.07 15.58 13.79
CA ASP A 19 -5.17 15.38 15.23
C ASP A 19 -5.66 13.95 15.59
N ASP A 20 -5.36 13.50 16.81
CA ASP A 20 -5.69 12.14 17.23
C ASP A 20 -7.21 11.89 17.28
N ARG A 21 -8.00 12.91 17.60
CA ARG A 21 -9.46 12.81 17.62
C ARG A 21 -10.03 12.50 16.23
N THR A 22 -9.42 13.06 15.19
CA THR A 22 -9.81 12.81 13.80
C THR A 22 -9.43 11.38 13.37
N ILE A 23 -8.30 10.86 13.84
CA ILE A 23 -7.88 9.47 13.59
C ILE A 23 -8.81 8.44 14.26
N GLU A 24 -9.40 8.76 15.40
CA GLU A 24 -10.43 7.90 16.04
C GLU A 24 -11.69 7.75 15.16
N GLY A 25 -11.96 8.72 14.27
CA GLY A 25 -13.09 8.70 13.34
C GLY A 25 -12.87 7.85 12.08
N PRO A 26 -13.83 7.89 11.14
CA PRO A 26 -13.72 7.20 9.86
C PRO A 26 -12.50 7.66 9.05
N SER A 27 -11.84 6.71 8.40
CA SER A 27 -10.93 6.97 7.29
C SER A 27 -11.72 7.23 6.00
N ARG A 28 -11.03 7.42 4.87
CA ARG A 28 -11.67 7.52 3.55
C ARG A 28 -11.92 6.16 2.90
N LEU A 29 -11.51 5.07 3.54
CA LEU A 29 -11.86 3.71 3.13
C LEU A 29 -13.20 3.29 3.76
N PRO A 30 -14.06 2.56 3.02
CA PRO A 30 -15.27 1.98 3.58
C PRO A 30 -14.97 1.14 4.82
N ASP A 31 -15.81 1.30 5.86
CA ASP A 31 -15.79 0.52 7.11
C ASP A 31 -14.50 0.62 7.95
N TRP A 32 -13.53 1.43 7.56
CA TRP A 32 -12.27 1.60 8.29
C TRP A 32 -12.22 2.93 9.02
N THR A 33 -11.87 2.90 10.30
CA THR A 33 -11.44 4.11 11.02
C THR A 33 -10.00 4.48 10.67
N GLY A 34 -9.57 5.69 11.01
CA GLY A 34 -8.15 6.07 10.90
C GLY A 34 -7.24 5.11 11.66
N LYS A 35 -7.72 4.52 12.76
CA LYS A 35 -6.98 3.51 13.53
C LYS A 35 -6.81 2.18 12.80
N HIS A 36 -7.83 1.72 12.07
CA HIS A 36 -7.69 0.54 11.21
C HIS A 36 -6.65 0.79 10.11
N LEU A 37 -6.68 2.00 9.51
CA LEU A 37 -5.71 2.39 8.50
C LEU A 37 -4.27 2.42 9.05
N LEU A 38 -4.02 3.03 10.20
CA LEU A 38 -2.68 3.06 10.82
C LEU A 38 -2.21 1.67 11.23
N SER A 39 -3.11 0.85 11.79
CA SER A 39 -2.83 -0.54 12.13
C SER A 39 -2.39 -1.31 10.90
N HIS A 40 -3.15 -1.23 9.81
CA HIS A 40 -2.80 -1.86 8.53
C HIS A 40 -1.45 -1.38 7.99
N VAL A 41 -1.17 -0.08 7.97
CA VAL A 41 0.11 0.44 7.46
C VAL A 41 1.30 -0.07 8.26
N GLY A 42 1.21 -0.16 9.59
CA GLY A 42 2.27 -0.75 10.43
C GLY A 42 2.40 -2.26 10.21
N HIS A 43 1.29 -3.00 10.20
CA HIS A 43 1.28 -4.45 9.95
C HIS A 43 1.75 -4.82 8.54
N ASN A 44 1.51 -3.96 7.54
CA ASN A 44 2.07 -4.12 6.20
C ASN A 44 3.60 -4.04 6.21
N ALA A 45 4.20 -3.08 6.92
CA ALA A 45 5.66 -3.01 7.06
C ALA A 45 6.22 -4.26 7.72
N ARG A 46 5.59 -4.72 8.80
CA ARG A 46 5.94 -5.97 9.49
C ARG A 46 5.87 -7.18 8.56
N ALA A 47 4.80 -7.29 7.77
CA ALA A 47 4.60 -8.38 6.83
C ALA A 47 5.63 -8.38 5.70
N LEU A 48 6.05 -7.21 5.22
CA LEU A 48 7.15 -7.08 4.27
C LEU A 48 8.51 -7.38 4.91
N GLY A 49 8.67 -7.12 6.22
CA GLY A 49 9.80 -7.57 7.01
C GLY A 49 9.91 -9.10 7.03
N ARG A 50 8.79 -9.82 7.15
CA ARG A 50 8.74 -11.29 7.04
C ARG A 50 9.25 -11.78 5.67
N LEU A 51 8.85 -11.12 4.57
CA LEU A 51 9.38 -11.45 3.23
C LEU A 51 10.88 -11.14 3.10
N THR A 52 11.33 -10.05 3.70
CA THR A 52 12.76 -9.68 3.73
C THR A 52 13.58 -10.72 4.48
N GLN A 53 13.05 -11.24 5.60
CA GLN A 53 13.65 -12.35 6.33
C GLN A 53 13.71 -13.62 5.48
N TRP A 54 12.62 -13.99 4.81
CA TRP A 54 12.61 -15.13 3.89
C TRP A 54 13.68 -14.97 2.80
N ALA A 55 13.75 -13.80 2.16
CA ALA A 55 14.78 -13.53 1.16
C ALA A 55 16.21 -13.67 1.72
N ALA A 56 16.44 -13.28 2.98
CA ALA A 56 17.76 -13.36 3.61
C ALA A 56 18.15 -14.80 4.00
N THR A 57 17.20 -15.63 4.43
CA THR A 57 17.48 -16.96 5.00
C THR A 57 17.20 -18.11 4.05
N GLY A 58 16.35 -17.91 3.04
CA GLY A 58 15.78 -18.98 2.22
C GLY A 58 14.61 -19.71 2.88
N GLU A 59 14.29 -19.41 4.15
CA GLU A 59 13.26 -20.11 4.92
C GLU A 59 11.88 -19.42 4.78
N PRO A 60 10.84 -20.14 4.30
CA PRO A 60 9.53 -19.56 4.06
C PRO A 60 8.93 -18.86 5.28
N THR A 61 8.77 -17.54 5.18
CA THR A 61 8.16 -16.69 6.20
C THR A 61 7.07 -15.83 5.54
N PRO A 62 5.81 -16.33 5.44
CA PRO A 62 4.76 -15.66 4.67
C PRO A 62 4.37 -14.31 5.27
N MET A 63 3.87 -13.39 4.44
CA MET A 63 3.36 -12.08 4.87
C MET A 63 2.32 -12.22 5.99
N TYR A 64 1.38 -13.14 5.82
CA TYR A 64 0.33 -13.49 6.78
C TYR A 64 0.09 -14.99 6.71
N THR A 65 -0.33 -15.60 7.83
CA THR A 65 -0.65 -17.04 7.85
C THR A 65 -1.99 -17.35 7.18
N SER A 66 -2.90 -16.38 7.12
CA SER A 66 -4.17 -16.46 6.38
C SER A 66 -4.78 -15.07 6.18
N PRO A 67 -5.78 -14.90 5.29
CA PRO A 67 -6.55 -13.66 5.19
C PRO A 67 -7.23 -13.26 6.51
N ARG A 68 -7.72 -14.24 7.27
CA ARG A 68 -8.31 -14.01 8.61
C ARG A 68 -7.26 -13.50 9.59
N ALA A 69 -6.07 -14.10 9.63
CA ALA A 69 -5.00 -13.65 10.51
C ALA A 69 -4.56 -12.20 10.20
N ARG A 70 -4.57 -11.80 8.91
CA ARG A 70 -4.37 -10.41 8.53
C ARG A 70 -5.45 -9.50 9.14
N ALA A 71 -6.71 -9.86 9.01
CA ALA A 71 -7.82 -9.07 9.56
C ALA A 71 -7.71 -8.98 11.09
N ASP A 72 -7.48 -10.11 11.77
CA ASP A 72 -7.31 -10.18 13.23
C ASP A 72 -6.13 -9.31 13.72
N GLU A 73 -4.99 -9.29 13.00
CA GLU A 73 -3.86 -8.41 13.29
C GLU A 73 -4.27 -6.92 13.17
N ILE A 74 -5.00 -6.55 12.12
CA ILE A 74 -5.45 -5.18 11.88
C ILE A 74 -6.43 -4.73 12.97
N ASP A 75 -7.43 -5.55 13.28
CA ASP A 75 -8.47 -5.25 14.26
C ASP A 75 -7.89 -5.16 15.68
N ALA A 76 -6.95 -6.05 16.03
CA ALA A 76 -6.25 -5.99 17.31
C ALA A 76 -5.45 -4.69 17.44
N GLY A 77 -4.74 -4.29 16.39
CA GLY A 77 -4.00 -3.02 16.38
C GLY A 77 -4.93 -1.79 16.43
N ALA A 78 -6.08 -1.84 15.76
CA ALA A 78 -7.08 -0.78 15.81
C ALA A 78 -7.66 -0.55 17.23
N GLY A 79 -7.52 -1.53 18.12
CA GLY A 79 -7.85 -1.40 19.54
C GLY A 79 -6.84 -0.57 20.37
N TRP A 80 -5.65 -0.26 19.86
CA TRP A 80 -4.63 0.51 20.58
C TRP A 80 -4.94 2.01 20.62
N SER A 81 -4.19 2.78 21.42
CA SER A 81 -4.27 4.25 21.37
C SER A 81 -3.71 4.78 20.04
N VAL A 82 -4.19 5.95 19.59
CA VAL A 82 -3.65 6.61 18.38
C VAL A 82 -2.15 6.88 18.52
N SER A 83 -1.69 7.32 19.70
CA SER A 83 -0.26 7.51 19.97
C SER A 83 0.55 6.25 19.72
N ARG A 84 0.08 5.09 20.21
CA ARG A 84 0.75 3.81 20.00
C ARG A 84 0.75 3.41 18.53
N LEU A 85 -0.33 3.68 17.80
CA LEU A 85 -0.41 3.38 16.37
C LEU A 85 0.55 4.23 15.53
N ARG A 86 0.73 5.51 15.87
CA ARG A 86 1.72 6.40 15.23
C ARG A 86 3.14 5.88 15.45
N GLU A 87 3.49 5.57 16.71
CA GLU A 87 4.77 4.96 17.06
C GLU A 87 4.99 3.64 16.34
N PHE A 88 3.97 2.77 16.34
CA PHE A 88 4.04 1.46 15.71
C PHE A 88 4.30 1.53 14.20
N ALA A 89 3.61 2.43 13.49
CA ALA A 89 3.85 2.63 12.05
C ALA A 89 5.28 3.08 11.76
N GLU A 90 5.84 3.96 12.59
CA GLU A 90 7.22 4.44 12.48
C GLU A 90 8.23 3.32 12.83
N GLU A 91 8.04 2.63 13.95
CA GLU A 91 8.89 1.51 14.40
C GLU A 91 9.00 0.42 13.32
N GLU A 92 7.88 -0.02 12.75
CA GLU A 92 7.89 -1.06 11.73
C GLU A 92 8.48 -0.59 10.40
N GLN A 93 8.30 0.69 10.04
CA GLN A 93 8.96 1.26 8.88
C GLN A 93 10.48 1.25 9.05
N GLN A 94 11.00 1.65 10.21
CA GLN A 94 12.43 1.64 10.51
C GLN A 94 12.99 0.22 10.52
N ARG A 95 12.27 -0.74 11.12
CA ARG A 95 12.64 -2.17 11.10
C ARG A 95 12.71 -2.71 9.67
N LEU A 96 11.72 -2.39 8.82
CA LEU A 96 11.73 -2.79 7.41
C LEU A 96 12.91 -2.18 6.66
N ALA A 97 13.18 -0.87 6.83
CA ALA A 97 14.30 -0.20 6.19
C ALA A 97 15.65 -0.81 6.59
N ALA A 98 15.83 -1.13 7.89
CA ALA A 98 17.03 -1.79 8.39
C ALA A 98 17.17 -3.21 7.81
N ALA A 99 16.09 -3.99 7.78
CA ALA A 99 16.09 -5.34 7.23
C ALA A 99 16.46 -5.35 5.74
N LEU A 100 15.87 -4.45 4.95
CA LEU A 100 16.18 -4.30 3.52
C LEU A 100 17.64 -3.87 3.30
N SER A 101 18.17 -2.97 4.13
CA SER A 101 19.57 -2.53 4.06
C SER A 101 20.57 -3.65 4.41
N GLY A 102 20.13 -4.69 5.12
CA GLY A 102 20.95 -5.86 5.46
C GLY A 102 21.00 -6.92 4.36
N LEU A 103 20.20 -6.82 3.30
CA LEU A 103 20.22 -7.77 2.19
C LEU A 103 21.47 -7.61 1.32
N LYS A 104 22.12 -8.73 1.00
CA LYS A 104 23.20 -8.79 0.01
C LYS A 104 22.63 -8.86 -1.40
N ASP A 105 23.41 -8.48 -2.41
CA ASP A 105 23.00 -8.47 -3.83
C ASP A 105 22.35 -9.78 -4.31
N THR A 106 22.89 -10.92 -3.87
CA THR A 106 22.33 -12.24 -4.23
C THR A 106 20.97 -12.49 -3.60
N MET A 107 20.73 -11.99 -2.38
CA MET A 107 19.48 -12.20 -1.62
C MET A 107 18.30 -11.46 -2.23
N TRP A 108 18.55 -10.33 -2.91
CA TRP A 108 17.52 -9.58 -3.62
C TRP A 108 16.84 -10.37 -4.74
N HIS A 109 17.53 -11.37 -5.28
CA HIS A 109 17.03 -12.24 -6.35
C HIS A 109 16.30 -13.48 -5.83
N ASN A 110 16.28 -13.72 -4.52
CA ASN A 110 15.55 -14.84 -3.94
C ASN A 110 14.04 -14.62 -4.10
N GLU A 111 13.34 -15.70 -4.43
CA GLU A 111 11.90 -15.70 -4.59
C GLU A 111 11.18 -15.68 -3.24
N VAL A 112 10.16 -14.84 -3.15
CA VAL A 112 9.23 -14.73 -2.03
C VAL A 112 7.80 -14.73 -2.56
N VAL A 113 6.84 -15.12 -1.71
CA VAL A 113 5.43 -15.20 -2.12
C VAL A 113 4.63 -14.05 -1.50
N THR A 114 3.99 -13.23 -2.34
CA THR A 114 3.13 -12.13 -1.87
C THR A 114 1.85 -12.68 -1.22
N ALA A 115 1.12 -11.83 -0.49
CA ALA A 115 -0.18 -12.20 0.08
C ALA A 115 -1.22 -12.69 -0.96
N GLN A 116 -1.02 -12.39 -2.25
CA GLN A 116 -1.88 -12.85 -3.36
C GLN A 116 -1.38 -14.17 -3.98
N GLY A 117 -0.37 -14.82 -3.40
CA GLY A 117 0.16 -16.11 -3.88
C GLY A 117 1.12 -16.00 -5.08
N ARG A 118 1.57 -14.80 -5.45
CA ARG A 118 2.52 -14.60 -6.55
C ARG A 118 3.95 -14.82 -6.06
N SER A 119 4.70 -15.69 -6.75
CA SER A 119 6.16 -15.77 -6.58
C SER A 119 6.81 -14.57 -7.28
N VAL A 120 7.61 -13.80 -6.54
CA VAL A 120 8.30 -12.60 -7.02
C VAL A 120 9.69 -12.51 -6.39
N PRO A 121 10.68 -11.88 -7.06
CA PRO A 121 11.96 -11.61 -6.43
C PRO A 121 11.80 -10.58 -5.29
N ALA A 122 12.65 -10.67 -4.27
CA ALA A 122 12.67 -9.74 -3.14
C ALA A 122 12.90 -8.27 -3.55
N THR A 123 13.47 -8.01 -4.74
CA THR A 123 13.51 -6.68 -5.38
C THR A 123 12.14 -6.01 -5.52
N THR A 124 11.05 -6.79 -5.44
CA THR A 124 9.67 -6.29 -5.50
C THR A 124 9.22 -5.67 -4.17
N ILE A 125 9.84 -6.01 -3.03
CA ILE A 125 9.39 -5.57 -1.69
C ILE A 125 9.32 -4.03 -1.56
N PRO A 126 10.32 -3.25 -2.01
CA PRO A 126 10.23 -1.79 -1.97
C PRO A 126 9.06 -1.22 -2.78
N TRP A 127 8.69 -1.85 -3.91
CA TRP A 127 7.53 -1.44 -4.70
C TRP A 127 6.23 -1.69 -3.93
N LEU A 128 6.08 -2.89 -3.34
CA LEU A 128 4.92 -3.23 -2.51
C LEU A 128 4.74 -2.21 -1.38
N ARG A 129 5.83 -1.86 -0.68
CA ARG A 129 5.77 -0.86 0.39
C ARG A 129 5.44 0.54 -0.12
N SER A 130 6.03 0.96 -1.23
CA SER A 130 5.81 2.28 -1.82
C SER A 130 4.32 2.49 -2.12
N ARG A 131 3.70 1.51 -2.78
CA ARG A 131 2.27 1.56 -3.11
C ARG A 131 1.40 1.77 -1.87
N GLU A 132 1.67 1.03 -0.80
CA GLU A 132 0.91 1.12 0.45
C GLU A 132 1.04 2.52 1.06
N LEU A 133 2.25 3.07 1.14
CA LEU A 133 2.49 4.39 1.74
C LEU A 133 1.84 5.52 0.95
N TRP A 134 2.07 5.57 -0.36
CA TRP A 134 1.56 6.65 -1.22
C TRP A 134 0.03 6.62 -1.28
N ILE A 135 -0.56 5.46 -1.55
CA ILE A 135 -2.01 5.32 -1.65
C ILE A 135 -2.68 5.57 -0.30
N HIS A 136 -2.18 4.99 0.79
CA HIS A 136 -2.82 5.15 2.10
C HIS A 136 -2.63 6.53 2.72
N ALA A 137 -1.69 7.33 2.24
CA ALA A 137 -1.65 8.75 2.57
C ALA A 137 -2.94 9.44 2.12
N CYS A 138 -3.49 9.08 0.94
CA CYS A 138 -4.75 9.59 0.43
C CYS A 138 -5.99 9.04 1.17
N ASP A 139 -5.85 7.94 1.91
CA ASP A 139 -6.95 7.30 2.66
C ASP A 139 -7.14 7.87 4.07
N LEU A 140 -6.18 8.67 4.55
CA LEU A 140 -6.31 9.38 5.82
C LEU A 140 -7.50 10.36 5.79
N PRO A 141 -8.15 10.66 6.95
CA PRO A 141 -9.37 11.49 7.01
C PRO A 141 -9.25 12.89 6.37
N SER A 142 -8.06 13.50 6.43
CA SER A 142 -7.70 14.75 5.71
C SER A 142 -6.54 14.52 4.75
N GLY A 143 -6.55 13.34 4.11
CA GLY A 143 -5.41 12.71 3.47
C GLY A 143 -4.82 13.42 2.25
N GLY A 144 -3.74 12.83 1.78
CA GLY A 144 -2.99 13.27 0.61
C GLY A 144 -3.78 13.23 -0.70
N ASP A 145 -3.13 13.68 -1.76
CA ASP A 145 -3.65 13.72 -3.12
C ASP A 145 -2.68 13.00 -4.06
N PHE A 146 -3.23 12.21 -4.99
CA PHE A 146 -2.51 11.60 -6.11
C PHE A 146 -1.77 12.65 -6.96
N ALA A 147 -2.25 13.89 -7.01
CA ALA A 147 -1.56 14.99 -7.70
C ALA A 147 -0.20 15.35 -7.06
N ALA A 148 0.06 14.93 -5.82
CA ALA A 148 1.35 15.11 -5.16
C ALA A 148 2.33 13.94 -5.44
N PHE A 149 1.90 12.90 -6.16
CA PHE A 149 2.75 11.76 -6.44
C PHE A 149 3.76 12.11 -7.53
N PRO A 150 4.98 11.56 -7.47
CA PRO A 150 5.96 11.70 -8.56
C PRO A 150 5.41 11.11 -9.87
N ASP A 151 5.66 11.78 -11.00
CA ASP A 151 5.14 11.34 -12.31
C ASP A 151 5.58 9.90 -12.66
N ASP A 152 6.84 9.57 -12.41
CA ASP A 152 7.41 8.23 -12.64
C ASP A 152 6.78 7.15 -11.75
N LEU A 153 6.40 7.50 -10.52
CA LEU A 153 5.64 6.64 -9.62
C LEU A 153 4.20 6.44 -10.13
N LEU A 154 3.57 7.51 -10.62
CA LEU A 154 2.20 7.44 -11.14
C LEU A 154 2.13 6.51 -12.35
N ASP A 155 3.08 6.63 -13.29
CA ASP A 155 3.17 5.74 -14.44
C ASP A 155 3.31 4.26 -14.01
N ALA A 156 4.25 3.98 -13.09
CA ALA A 156 4.44 2.63 -12.56
C ALA A 156 3.19 2.10 -11.80
N LEU A 157 2.49 2.97 -11.08
CA LEU A 157 1.28 2.62 -10.34
C LEU A 157 0.10 2.33 -11.27
N VAL A 158 -0.06 3.11 -12.34
CA VAL A 158 -1.06 2.87 -13.38
C VAL A 158 -0.80 1.53 -14.06
N ASP A 159 0.44 1.24 -14.45
CA ASP A 159 0.81 -0.03 -15.06
C ASP A 159 0.54 -1.24 -14.14
N ASP A 160 0.95 -1.16 -12.87
CA ASP A 160 0.67 -2.21 -11.87
C ASP A 160 -0.84 -2.40 -11.67
N ALA A 161 -1.60 -1.31 -11.58
CA ALA A 161 -3.03 -1.39 -11.40
C ALA A 161 -3.75 -1.97 -12.61
N LEU A 162 -3.37 -1.57 -13.83
CA LEU A 162 -3.89 -2.16 -15.07
C LEU A 162 -3.57 -3.65 -15.14
N ALA A 163 -2.34 -4.07 -14.84
CA ALA A 163 -1.96 -5.48 -14.82
C ALA A 163 -2.77 -6.28 -13.79
N ARG A 164 -3.01 -5.71 -12.60
CA ARG A 164 -3.87 -6.32 -11.58
C ARG A 164 -5.32 -6.44 -12.03
N ARG A 165 -5.88 -5.42 -12.69
CA ARG A 165 -7.25 -5.47 -13.24
C ARG A 165 -7.36 -6.51 -14.36
N ALA A 166 -6.36 -6.59 -15.24
CA ALA A 166 -6.31 -7.60 -16.30
C ALA A 166 -6.28 -9.03 -15.73
N ALA A 167 -5.53 -9.26 -14.64
CA ALA A 167 -5.52 -10.55 -13.94
C ALA A 167 -6.88 -10.91 -13.30
N GLN A 168 -7.76 -9.93 -13.09
CA GLN A 168 -9.15 -10.11 -12.65
C GLN A 168 -10.13 -10.28 -13.84
N GLY A 169 -9.62 -10.37 -15.08
CA GLY A 169 -10.43 -10.42 -16.30
C GLY A 169 -11.03 -9.08 -16.71
N ILE A 170 -10.57 -7.96 -16.14
CA ILE A 170 -11.09 -6.62 -16.40
C ILE A 170 -10.18 -5.91 -17.39
N THR A 171 -10.70 -5.64 -18.59
CA THR A 171 -10.01 -4.81 -19.58
C THR A 171 -10.36 -3.35 -19.36
N VAL A 172 -9.36 -2.51 -19.11
CA VAL A 172 -9.53 -1.07 -18.91
C VAL A 172 -9.06 -0.32 -20.15
N ARG A 173 -9.92 0.53 -20.69
CA ARG A 173 -9.63 1.43 -21.82
C ARG A 173 -10.00 2.86 -21.45
N ALA A 174 -9.10 3.54 -20.75
CA ALA A 174 -9.33 4.88 -20.23
C ALA A 174 -8.15 5.82 -20.52
N ASP A 175 -8.48 7.09 -20.74
CA ASP A 175 -7.57 8.24 -20.84
C ASP A 175 -7.80 9.21 -19.69
N GLY A 176 -6.71 9.82 -19.23
CA GLY A 176 -6.74 10.82 -18.18
C GLY A 176 -5.34 11.20 -17.76
N ALA A 177 -5.24 12.20 -16.87
CA ALA A 177 -3.98 12.46 -16.20
C ALA A 177 -3.57 11.20 -15.39
N PRO A 178 -2.26 10.88 -15.28
CA PRO A 178 -1.81 9.69 -14.55
C PRO A 178 -2.33 9.63 -13.10
N ALA A 179 -2.39 10.78 -12.41
CA ALA A 179 -2.96 10.89 -11.05
C ALA A 179 -4.42 10.46 -10.98
N ASP A 180 -5.23 10.91 -11.94
CA ASP A 180 -6.65 10.60 -12.02
C ASP A 180 -6.89 9.13 -12.38
N LEU A 181 -6.10 8.58 -13.31
CA LEU A 181 -6.15 7.17 -13.68
C LEU A 181 -5.76 6.29 -12.50
N ALA A 182 -4.66 6.58 -11.79
CA ALA A 182 -4.22 5.84 -10.62
C ALA A 182 -5.28 5.89 -9.51
N ARG A 183 -5.86 7.06 -9.26
CA ARG A 183 -6.93 7.25 -8.28
C ARG A 183 -8.14 6.37 -8.60
N TRP A 184 -8.65 6.41 -9.84
CA TRP A 184 -9.79 5.61 -10.26
C TRP A 184 -9.49 4.10 -10.29
N LEU A 185 -8.35 3.69 -10.85
CA LEU A 185 -7.94 2.28 -10.93
C LEU A 185 -7.80 1.62 -9.57
N THR A 186 -7.47 2.40 -8.55
CA THR A 186 -7.36 1.95 -7.16
C THR A 186 -8.66 2.16 -6.36
N GLY A 187 -9.76 2.55 -7.00
CA GLY A 187 -11.09 2.62 -6.40
C GLY A 187 -11.29 3.79 -5.43
N ARG A 188 -10.62 4.93 -5.66
CA ARG A 188 -10.70 6.12 -4.81
C ARG A 188 -11.41 7.26 -5.51
N GLY A 189 -12.27 7.95 -4.79
CA GLY A 189 -13.02 9.13 -5.27
C GLY A 189 -14.08 8.82 -6.32
N ASP A 190 -14.92 9.82 -6.58
CA ASP A 190 -16.04 9.72 -7.54
C ASP A 190 -15.62 10.06 -8.98
N PHE A 191 -14.34 10.40 -9.17
CA PHE A 191 -13.81 10.75 -10.47
C PHE A 191 -13.74 9.51 -11.37
N SER A 192 -14.33 9.63 -12.55
CA SER A 192 -14.21 8.65 -13.63
C SER A 192 -13.39 9.26 -14.77
N PRO A 193 -12.33 8.59 -15.24
CA PRO A 193 -11.54 9.05 -16.38
C PRO A 193 -12.37 9.06 -17.68
N ARG A 194 -11.80 9.59 -18.76
CA ARG A 194 -12.46 9.54 -20.06
C ARG A 194 -12.30 8.14 -20.67
N PRO A 195 -13.34 7.51 -21.21
CA PRO A 195 -13.15 6.25 -21.93
C PRO A 195 -12.38 6.50 -23.24
N ARG A 196 -11.48 5.57 -23.61
CA ARG A 196 -10.71 5.61 -24.88
C ARG A 196 -11.54 5.29 -26.12
N ALA A 197 -12.77 4.82 -25.94
CA ALA A 197 -13.72 4.44 -26.98
C ALA A 197 -15.15 4.81 -26.51
N ASP A 198 -16.15 4.65 -27.38
CA ASP A 198 -17.57 4.80 -27.02
C ASP A 198 -18.09 3.68 -26.07
N GLU A 199 -17.19 2.91 -25.47
CA GLU A 199 -17.49 1.86 -24.50
C GLU A 199 -17.55 2.45 -23.08
N PRO A 200 -18.53 2.07 -22.24
CA PRO A 200 -18.58 2.52 -20.85
C PRO A 200 -17.39 1.98 -20.05
N LEU A 201 -16.94 2.75 -19.05
CA LEU A 201 -15.90 2.28 -18.13
C LEU A 201 -16.40 1.06 -17.32
N PRO A 202 -15.55 0.05 -17.08
CA PRO A 202 -15.93 -1.10 -16.29
C PRO A 202 -16.13 -0.72 -14.82
N ALA A 203 -17.05 -1.41 -14.15
CA ALA A 203 -17.10 -1.39 -12.69
C ALA A 203 -15.86 -2.08 -12.13
N LEU A 204 -15.16 -1.41 -11.22
CA LEU A 204 -13.95 -1.95 -10.60
C LEU A 204 -14.30 -2.55 -9.23
N PRO A 205 -13.91 -3.81 -8.95
CA PRO A 205 -14.04 -4.36 -7.61
C PRO A 205 -13.13 -3.62 -6.63
N PRO A 206 -13.38 -3.75 -5.31
CA PRO A 206 -12.52 -3.18 -4.28
C PRO A 206 -11.04 -3.49 -4.50
N TRP A 207 -10.19 -2.51 -4.21
CA TRP A 207 -8.74 -2.61 -4.42
C TRP A 207 -8.01 -3.35 -3.29
N LEU A 208 -8.55 -3.22 -2.07
CA LEU A 208 -8.06 -3.79 -0.81
C LEU A 208 -9.00 -4.88 -0.32
#